data_AF-A0AAW8TCM5-F1
#
_entry.id   AF-A0AAW8TCM5-F1
#
_cell.length_a   1.000
_cell.length_b   1.000
_cell.length_c   1.000
_cell.angle_alpha   90.00
_cell.angle_beta   90.00
_cell.angle_gamma   90.00
#
_symmetry.space_group_name_H-M   'P 1'
#
loop_
_entity.id
_entity.type
_entity.pdbx_description
1 polymer ?
#
loop_
_entity_poly.entity_id
_entity_poly.type
_entity_poly.pdbx_seq_one_letter_code
_entity_poly.pdbx_strand_id
1 'polypeptide(L)' 'MITTKSRLQGNPVVVTLPSVNEKKPPTNQEYIVIYSDDGTITLIPRLADPFVDGKEAEYYEQEEWSGLFIENEEKREE' A
#
# COMPACT_ATOMS: atom_id res chain seq x y z
N MET A 1 2.58 -17.58 -2.76
CA MET A 1 1.18 -17.49 -2.30
C MET A 1 1.14 -17.92 -0.84
N ILE A 2 0.49 -17.15 0.03
CA ILE A 2 0.39 -17.44 1.46
C ILE A 2 -1.08 -17.54 1.86
N THR A 3 -1.37 -18.40 2.83
CA THR A 3 -2.74 -18.58 3.34
C THR A 3 -2.77 -18.14 4.79
N THR A 4 -3.83 -17.44 5.15
CA THR A 4 -4.13 -17.05 6.53
C THR A 4 -5.60 -17.36 6.80
N LYS A 5 -5.95 -17.56 8.07
CA LYS A 5 -7.32 -17.86 8.48
C LYS A 5 -7.87 -16.68 9.26
N SER A 6 -9.09 -16.25 8.91
CA SER A 6 -9.78 -15.23 9.70
C SER A 6 -10.18 -15.79 11.06
N ARG A 7 -10.34 -14.89 12.04
CA ARG A 7 -10.83 -15.23 13.38
C ARG A 7 -11.79 -14.15 13.87
N LEU A 8 -12.72 -14.54 14.73
CA LEU A 8 -13.54 -13.59 15.47
C LEU A 8 -12.73 -13.05 16.65
N GLN A 9 -12.74 -11.74 16.84
CA GLN A 9 -12.13 -11.09 17.99
C GLN A 9 -13.17 -10.17 18.64
N GLY A 10 -13.98 -10.74 19.53
CA GLY A 10 -15.20 -10.07 19.99
C GLY A 10 -16.26 -10.11 18.88
N ASN A 11 -16.71 -8.94 18.44
CA ASN A 11 -17.65 -8.80 17.31
C ASN A 11 -16.98 -8.76 15.92
N PRO A 12 -15.84 -8.07 15.69
CA PRO A 12 -15.24 -8.01 14.36
C PRO A 12 -14.57 -9.31 13.92
N VAL A 13 -14.62 -9.56 12.61
CA VAL A 13 -13.77 -10.54 11.92
C VAL A 13 -12.41 -9.90 11.65
N VAL A 14 -11.34 -10.58 12.06
CA VAL A 14 -9.96 -10.13 11.87
C VAL A 14 -9.22 -11.11 10.97
N VAL A 15 -8.49 -10.56 9.99
CA VAL A 15 -7.59 -11.30 9.11
C VAL A 15 -6.16 -10.86 9.40
N THR A 16 -5.32 -11.80 9.80
CA THR A 16 -3.89 -11.51 10.01
C THR A 16 -3.18 -11.55 8.66
N LEU A 17 -2.60 -10.43 8.25
CA LEU A 17 -1.73 -10.35 7.08
C LEU A 17 -0.31 -10.85 7.44
N PRO A 18 0.13 -12.02 6.97
CA PRO A 18 1.46 -12.56 7.28
C PRO A 18 2.55 -11.74 6.58
N SER A 19 3.74 -11.67 7.20
CA SER A 19 4.93 -11.16 6.52
C SER A 19 5.35 -12.11 5.40
N VAL A 20 5.72 -11.58 4.24
CA VAL A 20 6.22 -12.36 3.10
C VAL A 20 7.52 -11.73 2.60
N ASN A 21 8.60 -12.50 2.53
CA ASN A 21 9.91 -12.04 2.03
C ASN A 21 10.34 -10.70 2.68
N GLU A 22 10.28 -10.65 4.02
CA GLU A 22 10.60 -9.46 4.84
C GLU A 22 9.67 -8.24 4.64
N LYS A 23 8.70 -8.32 3.73
CA LYS A 23 7.66 -7.31 3.55
C LYS A 23 6.52 -7.59 4.51
N LYS A 24 6.40 -6.76 5.55
CA LYS A 24 5.30 -6.76 6.50
C LYS A 24 4.48 -5.48 6.32
N PRO A 25 3.14 -5.55 6.39
CA PRO A 25 2.33 -4.35 6.49
C PRO A 25 2.75 -3.47 7.67
N PRO A 26 2.86 -2.14 7.49
CA PRO A 26 3.16 -1.23 8.58
C PRO A 26 2.10 -1.30 9.69
N THR A 27 2.52 -1.08 10.92
CA THR A 27 1.61 -1.01 12.07
C THR A 27 0.69 0.21 11.94
N ASN A 28 -0.60 0.04 12.29
CA ASN A 28 -1.62 1.09 12.24
C ASN A 28 -1.86 1.72 10.86
N GLN A 29 -1.51 1.01 9.78
CA GLN A 29 -1.83 1.43 8.42
C GLN A 29 -3.34 1.35 8.16
N GLU A 30 -3.92 2.45 7.68
CA GLU A 30 -5.30 2.47 7.19
C GLU A 30 -5.37 1.94 5.76
N TYR A 31 -6.46 1.23 5.45
CA TYR A 31 -6.73 0.71 4.11
C TYR A 31 -8.14 1.08 3.67
N ILE A 32 -8.28 1.38 2.38
CA ILE A 32 -9.55 1.36 1.67
C ILE A 32 -9.86 -0.10 1.34
N VAL A 33 -11.07 -0.55 1.67
CA VAL A 33 -11.53 -1.92 1.46
C VAL A 33 -12.53 -1.94 0.31
N ILE A 34 -12.26 -2.75 -0.71
CA ILE A 34 -13.16 -2.98 -1.84
C ILE A 34 -13.56 -4.44 -1.84
N TYR A 35 -14.86 -4.70 -1.87
CA TYR A 35 -15.45 -6.02 -2.03
C TYR A 35 -15.88 -6.20 -3.48
N SER A 36 -15.38 -7.25 -4.11
CA SER A 36 -15.77 -7.63 -5.47
C SER A 36 -16.79 -8.77 -5.44
N ASP A 37 -17.61 -8.86 -6.48
CA ASP A 37 -18.68 -9.88 -6.58
C ASP A 37 -18.16 -11.32 -6.63
N ASP A 38 -16.91 -11.51 -7.07
CA ASP A 38 -16.22 -12.81 -7.11
C ASP A 38 -15.69 -13.27 -5.74
N GLY A 39 -15.92 -12.49 -4.68
CA GLY A 39 -15.44 -12.74 -3.33
C GLY A 39 -14.00 -12.25 -3.08
N THR A 40 -13.37 -11.60 -4.05
CA THR A 40 -12.07 -10.96 -3.87
C THR A 40 -12.21 -9.72 -2.98
N ILE A 41 -11.33 -9.61 -1.98
CA ILE A 41 -11.19 -8.41 -1.15
C ILE A 41 -9.89 -7.72 -1.53
N THR A 42 -9.97 -6.46 -1.95
CA THR A 42 -8.80 -5.62 -2.23
C THR A 42 -8.58 -4.64 -1.09
N LEU A 43 -7.34 -4.58 -0.61
CA LEU A 43 -6.90 -3.62 0.41
C LEU A 43 -5.92 -2.65 -0.24
N ILE A 44 -6.28 -1.37 -0.27
CA ILE A 44 -5.45 -0.30 -0.83
C ILE A 44 -4.97 0.57 0.33
N PRO A 45 -3.66 0.67 0.61
CA PRO A 45 -3.17 1.51 1.71
C PRO A 45 -3.58 2.96 1.45
N ARG A 46 -4.21 3.58 2.44
CA ARG A 46 -4.51 4.99 2.40
C ARG A 46 -3.21 5.76 2.60
N LEU A 47 -2.83 6.54 1.60
CA LEU A 47 -1.73 7.49 1.72
C LEU A 47 -2.22 8.73 2.47
N ALA A 48 -1.34 9.29 3.30
CA ALA A 48 -1.56 10.64 3.80
C ALA A 48 -1.62 11.60 2.61
N ASP A 49 -2.48 12.60 2.69
CA ASP A 49 -2.55 13.64 1.66
C ASP A 49 -1.21 14.39 1.63
N PRO A 50 -0.42 14.30 0.55
CA PRO A 50 0.88 14.96 0.48
C PRO A 50 0.75 16.48 0.38
N PHE A 51 -0.46 17.00 0.16
CA PHE A 51 -0.75 18.42 0.06
C PHE A 51 -1.43 18.98 1.33
N VAL A 52 -1.52 18.19 2.41
CA VAL A 52 -2.19 18.63 3.66
C VAL A 52 -1.56 19.89 4.27
N ASP A 53 -0.24 20.05 4.10
CA ASP A 53 0.52 21.23 4.54
C ASP A 53 0.85 22.19 3.38
N GLY A 54 0.41 21.88 2.17
CA GLY A 54 0.66 22.67 0.97
C GLY A 54 -0.16 23.96 0.96
N LYS A 55 0.43 25.06 0.47
CA LYS A 55 -0.32 26.30 0.28
C LYS A 55 -1.05 26.28 -1.06
N GLU A 56 -2.23 26.89 -1.09
CA GLU A 56 -2.97 27.09 -2.34
C GLU A 56 -2.09 27.86 -3.33
N ALA A 57 -1.94 27.31 -4.54
CA ALA A 57 -1.06 27.80 -5.62
C ALA A 57 0.47 27.63 -5.41
N GLU A 58 0.91 26.78 -4.47
CA GLU A 58 2.31 26.35 -4.40
C GLU A 58 2.62 25.37 -5.55
N TYR A 59 3.59 25.74 -6.39
CA TYR A 59 3.99 24.96 -7.57
C TYR A 59 5.02 23.90 -7.14
N TYR A 60 4.75 22.62 -7.41
CA TYR A 60 5.72 21.56 -7.17
C TYR A 60 6.74 21.52 -8.31
N GLU A 61 8.02 21.76 -8.01
CA GLU A 61 9.09 21.61 -9.01
C GLU A 61 9.39 20.13 -9.25
N GLN A 62 9.44 19.74 -10.52
CA GLN A 62 9.53 18.35 -10.98
C GLN A 62 10.88 17.67 -10.62
N GLU A 63 11.87 18.44 -10.14
CA GLU A 63 13.24 17.96 -9.85
C GLU A 63 13.36 17.12 -8.57
N GLU A 64 12.38 17.17 -7.64
CA GLU A 64 12.42 16.40 -6.38
C GLU A 64 12.08 14.90 -6.55
N TRP A 65 11.65 14.45 -7.73
CA TRP A 65 11.26 13.05 -7.99
C TRP A 65 12.38 12.17 -8.56
N SER A 66 13.57 12.72 -8.81
CA SER A 66 14.71 12.00 -9.41
C SER A 66 15.23 10.81 -8.58
N GLY A 67 14.90 10.73 -7.28
CA GLY A 67 15.30 9.64 -6.40
C GLY A 67 14.22 8.60 -6.08
N LEU A 68 12.98 8.77 -6.57
CA LEU A 68 11.84 7.92 -6.20
C LEU A 68 11.52 6.82 -7.23
N PHE A 69 12.12 6.89 -8.41
CA PHE A 69 12.13 5.77 -9.36
C PHE A 69 13.37 4.91 -9.10
N ILE A 70 13.22 3.86 -8.29
CA ILE A 70 14.17 2.75 -8.34
C ILE A 70 14.02 2.14 -9.74
N GLU A 71 14.97 2.43 -10.64
CA GLU A 71 15.10 1.75 -11.93
C GLU A 71 15.28 0.25 -11.67
N ASN A 72 14.18 -0.49 -11.69
CA ASN A 72 14.20 -1.92 -11.95
C ASN A 72 13.90 -2.09 -13.43
N GLU A 73 14.93 -2.34 -14.23
CA GLU A 73 14.93 -3.25 -15.39
C GLU A 73 16.38 -3.28 -15.92
N GLU A 74 17.16 -4.26 -15.49
CA GLU A 74 17.39 -5.52 -16.21
C GLU A 74 18.10 -5.36 -17.56
N LYS A 75 19.28 -6.00 -17.61
CA LYS A 75 20.11 -6.27 -18.78
C LYS A 75 19.32 -6.39 -20.09
N ARG A 76 19.78 -5.67 -21.12
CA ARG A 76 19.79 -6.19 -22.49
C ARG A 76 21.20 -6.10 -23.07
N GLU A 77 21.61 -7.23 -23.61
CA GLU A 77 22.87 -7.53 -24.27
C GLU A 77 23.10 -6.64 -25.50
N GLU A 78 24.36 -6.23 -25.71
CA GLU A 78 25.07 -6.41 -27.00
C GLU A 78 26.59 -6.40 -26.75
#